data_AF-G0PG23-F1
#
_entry.id   AF-G0PG23-F1
#
_cell.length_a   1.000
_cell.length_b   1.000
_cell.length_c   1.000
_cell.angle_alpha   90.00
_cell.angle_beta   90.00
_cell.angle_gamma   90.00
#
_symmetry.space_group_name_H-M   'P 1'
#
loop_
_entity.id
_entity.type
_entity.pdbx_description
1 polymer ?
#
loop_
_entity_poly.entity_id
_entity_poly.type
_entity_poly.pdbx_seq_one_letter_code
_entity_poly.pdbx_strand_id
1 'polypeptide(L)'
;MSSPDPPPPQATNRTANVYVENKTKDIFEVQILHKYTGDPIQDTNFERIMPGENKFMLKVNYRTGFFTTGVDNWKVNAVKFVESGEFNDDGTKRYKKESWRIGHSVADDWKKHMLSGDDDGCKTTIYIRDDEVEFSSPSGTSTSKFYKE
;
A
#
# COMPACT_ATOMS: atom_id res chain seq x y z
N MET A 1 14.13 13.28 -47.28
CA MET A 1 13.15 13.86 -46.35
C MET A 1 13.15 12.95 -45.13
N SER A 2 13.89 13.31 -44.08
CA SER A 2 13.91 12.55 -42.84
C SER A 2 12.66 12.88 -42.04
N SER A 3 11.91 11.87 -41.60
CA SER A 3 10.80 12.07 -40.68
C SER A 3 11.31 12.78 -39.42
N PRO A 4 10.57 13.74 -38.84
CA PRO A 4 10.94 14.31 -37.56
C PRO A 4 10.91 13.21 -36.49
N ASP A 5 11.94 13.18 -35.64
CA ASP A 5 11.97 12.28 -34.50
C ASP A 5 10.71 12.50 -33.65
N PRO A 6 10.06 11.42 -33.15
CA PRO A 6 8.94 11.57 -32.25
C PRO A 6 9.41 12.37 -31.02
N PRO A 7 8.57 13.29 -30.50
CA PRO A 7 8.93 14.05 -29.31
C PRO A 7 9.29 13.07 -28.18
N PRO A 8 10.33 13.36 -27.37
CA PRO A 8 10.74 12.45 -26.30
C PRO A 8 9.54 12.16 -25.38
N PRO A 9 9.41 10.93 -24.85
CA PRO A 9 8.20 10.50 -24.15
C PRO A 9 7.82 11.52 -23.07
N GLN A 10 6.72 12.22 -23.30
CA GLN A 10 6.08 13.07 -22.31
C GLN A 10 5.56 12.18 -21.17
N ALA A 11 5.38 12.74 -19.98
CA ALA A 11 4.91 11.99 -18.82
C ALA A 11 3.69 11.13 -19.19
N THR A 12 3.81 9.82 -19.00
CA THR A 12 2.78 8.85 -19.34
C THR A 12 2.03 8.49 -18.08
N ASN A 13 0.71 8.75 -18.07
CA ASN A 13 -0.18 8.32 -17.00
C ASN A 13 -0.34 6.79 -17.05
N ARG A 14 -0.22 6.15 -15.89
CA ARG A 14 -0.30 4.71 -15.71
C ARG A 14 -1.13 4.38 -14.48
N THR A 15 -1.50 3.12 -14.36
CA THR A 15 -2.29 2.65 -13.22
C THR A 15 -1.82 1.32 -12.68
N ALA A 16 -1.98 1.07 -11.38
CA ALA A 16 -1.69 -0.24 -10.79
C ALA A 16 -2.84 -0.68 -9.87
N ASN A 17 -3.10 -1.98 -9.83
CA ASN A 17 -4.10 -2.56 -8.93
C ASN A 17 -3.40 -2.95 -7.62
N VAL A 18 -3.84 -2.37 -6.51
CA VAL A 18 -3.24 -2.59 -5.19
C VAL A 18 -4.06 -3.61 -4.42
N TYR A 19 -3.36 -4.62 -3.93
CA TYR A 19 -3.90 -5.65 -3.05
C TYR A 19 -3.16 -5.63 -1.73
N VAL A 20 -3.83 -6.05 -0.67
CA VAL A 20 -3.21 -6.32 0.62
C VAL A 20 -3.36 -7.80 0.93
N GLU A 21 -2.26 -8.43 1.32
CA GLU A 21 -2.25 -9.80 1.77
C GLU A 21 -1.77 -9.89 3.22
N ASN A 22 -2.62 -10.43 4.09
CA ASN A 22 -2.30 -10.60 5.49
C ASN A 22 -1.54 -11.92 5.69
N LYS A 23 -0.24 -11.83 5.97
CA LYS A 23 0.63 -12.98 6.21
C LYS A 23 0.79 -13.31 7.70
N THR A 24 0.05 -12.65 8.58
CA THR A 24 0.07 -12.91 10.02
C THR A 24 -1.05 -13.88 10.41
N LYS A 25 -1.15 -14.17 11.72
CA LYS A 25 -2.25 -14.95 12.31
C LYS A 25 -3.38 -14.07 12.87
N ASP A 26 -3.19 -12.77 12.88
CA ASP A 26 -4.12 -11.81 13.48
C ASP A 26 -5.06 -11.21 12.44
N ILE A 27 -6.23 -10.78 12.88
CA ILE A 27 -7.18 -10.07 12.02
C ILE A 27 -6.80 -8.59 12.00
N PHE A 28 -6.80 -7.99 10.82
CA PHE A 28 -6.59 -6.55 10.65
C PHE A 28 -7.78 -5.89 9.96
N GLU A 29 -8.07 -4.66 10.35
CA GLU A 29 -8.72 -3.69 9.46
C GLU A 29 -7.63 -2.79 8.87
N VAL A 30 -7.56 -2.65 7.55
CA VAL A 30 -6.44 -1.98 6.87
C VAL A 30 -6.96 -0.84 6.00
N GLN A 31 -6.26 0.29 6.05
CA GLN A 31 -6.45 1.43 5.17
C GLN A 31 -5.16 1.69 4.38
N ILE A 32 -5.29 1.86 3.07
CA ILE A 32 -4.18 2.22 2.20
C ILE A 32 -4.37 3.64 1.71
N LEU A 33 -3.32 4.46 1.82
CA LEU A 33 -3.26 5.77 1.19
C LEU A 33 -2.09 5.78 0.22
N HIS A 34 -2.34 6.25 -1.01
CA HIS A 34 -1.34 6.48 -2.04
C HIS A 34 -1.39 7.92 -2.50
N LYS A 35 -0.21 8.50 -2.76
CA LYS A 35 -0.08 9.83 -3.33
C LYS A 35 1.13 9.88 -4.27
N TYR A 36 0.86 10.04 -5.57
CA TYR A 36 1.88 10.49 -6.50
C TYR A 36 2.16 11.98 -6.28
N THR A 37 3.42 12.41 -6.38
CA THR A 37 3.78 13.83 -6.17
C THR A 37 3.00 14.76 -7.10
N GLY A 38 2.35 15.77 -6.51
CA GLY A 38 1.54 16.76 -7.24
C GLY A 38 0.08 16.33 -7.44
N ASP A 39 -0.29 15.09 -7.13
CA ASP A 39 -1.63 14.57 -7.31
C ASP A 39 -2.41 14.53 -5.97
N PRO A 40 -3.76 14.48 -6.01
CA PRO A 40 -4.58 14.20 -4.84
C PRO A 40 -4.26 12.84 -4.22
N ILE A 41 -4.58 12.69 -2.92
CA ILE A 41 -4.48 11.40 -2.23
C ILE A 41 -5.58 10.47 -2.77
N GLN A 42 -5.21 9.22 -3.01
CA GLN A 42 -6.10 8.11 -3.33
C GLN A 42 -6.09 7.14 -2.14
N ASP A 43 -7.23 6.90 -1.52
CA ASP A 43 -7.32 6.08 -0.32
C ASP A 43 -8.53 5.13 -0.31
N THR A 44 -8.48 4.19 0.63
CA THR A 44 -9.60 3.30 0.94
C THR A 44 -10.25 3.68 2.26
N ASN A 45 -11.44 3.14 2.51
CA ASN A 45 -11.90 2.95 3.88
C ASN A 45 -11.08 1.86 4.57
N PHE A 46 -11.27 1.69 5.89
CA PHE A 46 -10.73 0.53 6.59
C PHE A 46 -11.46 -0.75 6.14
N GLU A 47 -10.70 -1.67 5.56
CA GLU A 47 -11.21 -2.97 5.10
C GLU A 47 -10.70 -4.08 5.99
N ARG A 48 -11.60 -4.95 6.46
CA ARG A 48 -11.20 -6.14 7.22
C ARG A 48 -10.48 -7.14 6.30
N ILE A 49 -9.37 -7.69 6.79
CA ILE A 49 -8.52 -8.67 6.13
C ILE A 49 -8.18 -9.79 7.13
N MET A 50 -8.66 -11.00 6.82
CA MET A 50 -8.46 -12.19 7.63
C MET A 50 -7.04 -12.77 7.45
N PRO A 51 -6.53 -13.59 8.38
CA PRO A 51 -5.27 -14.30 8.22
C PRO A 51 -5.22 -15.08 6.90
N GLY A 52 -4.19 -14.84 6.08
CA GLY A 52 -4.00 -15.46 4.76
C GLY A 52 -4.85 -14.88 3.64
N GLU A 53 -5.76 -13.93 3.91
CA GLU A 53 -6.58 -13.30 2.88
C GLU A 53 -5.76 -12.34 2.02
N ASN A 54 -6.03 -12.36 0.72
CA ASN A 54 -5.47 -11.45 -0.28
C ASN A 54 -6.61 -10.65 -0.91
N LYS A 55 -6.73 -9.38 -0.55
CA LYS A 55 -7.89 -8.54 -0.86
C LYS A 55 -7.51 -7.38 -1.76
N PHE A 56 -8.32 -7.14 -2.80
CA PHE A 56 -8.20 -5.94 -3.62
C PHE A 56 -8.61 -4.71 -2.80
N MET A 57 -7.82 -3.65 -2.85
CA MET A 57 -8.03 -2.44 -2.05
C MET A 57 -8.45 -1.26 -2.92
N LEU A 58 -7.63 -0.92 -3.92
CA LEU A 58 -7.86 0.22 -4.80
C LEU A 58 -7.03 0.12 -6.08
N LYS A 59 -7.40 0.92 -7.07
CA LYS A 59 -6.58 1.19 -8.25
C LYS A 59 -5.95 2.56 -8.10
N VAL A 60 -4.63 2.66 -8.24
CA VAL A 60 -3.89 3.93 -8.10
C VAL A 60 -3.39 4.45 -9.43
N ASN A 61 -3.38 5.77 -9.58
CA ASN A 61 -2.78 6.48 -10.71
C ASN A 61 -1.37 6.99 -10.38
N TYR A 62 -0.44 6.85 -11.32
CA TYR A 62 0.93 7.38 -11.22
C TYR A 62 1.44 7.80 -12.60
N ARG A 63 2.62 8.43 -12.66
CA ARG A 63 3.25 8.85 -13.92
C ARG A 63 4.65 8.29 -14.07
N THR A 64 5.00 7.97 -15.31
CA THR A 64 6.35 7.53 -15.71
C THR A 64 6.85 8.35 -16.89
N GLY A 65 8.17 8.37 -17.11
CA GLY A 65 8.79 9.04 -18.25
C GLY A 65 10.07 9.74 -17.85
N PHE A 66 10.91 10.06 -18.83
CA PHE A 66 12.23 10.64 -18.58
C PHE A 66 12.17 12.00 -17.84
N PHE A 67 11.07 12.74 -17.99
CA PHE A 67 10.86 14.04 -17.35
C PHE A 67 9.99 14.00 -16.10
N THR A 68 9.57 12.81 -15.62
CA THR A 68 8.79 12.75 -14.38
C THR A 68 9.73 12.87 -13.17
N THR A 69 9.49 13.87 -12.33
CA THR A 69 10.19 14.04 -11.05
C THR A 69 9.38 13.56 -9.84
N GLY A 70 8.15 13.11 -10.08
CA GLY A 70 7.24 12.68 -9.02
C GLY A 70 7.57 11.29 -8.52
N VAL A 71 7.27 11.07 -7.24
CA VAL A 71 7.46 9.80 -6.54
C VAL A 71 6.14 9.31 -5.95
N ASP A 72 6.02 7.99 -5.83
CA ASP A 72 4.89 7.31 -5.22
C ASP A 72 5.09 7.20 -3.69
N ASN A 73 4.19 7.85 -2.95
CA ASN A 73 4.19 7.92 -1.50
C ASN A 73 3.04 7.10 -0.94
N TRP A 74 3.32 6.31 0.10
CA TRP A 74 2.40 5.34 0.65
C TRP A 74 2.27 5.47 2.17
N LYS A 75 1.05 5.24 2.67
CA LYS A 75 0.76 4.92 4.06
C LYS A 75 -0.07 3.65 4.13
N VAL A 76 0.20 2.86 5.16
CA VAL A 76 -0.57 1.67 5.51
C VAL A 76 -0.91 1.83 6.99
N ASN A 77 -2.18 2.11 7.25
CA ASN A 77 -2.72 2.16 8.60
C ASN A 77 -3.48 0.86 8.84
N ALA A 78 -3.38 0.31 10.04
CA ALA A 78 -4.08 -0.90 10.38
C ALA A 78 -4.58 -0.88 11.82
N VAL A 79 -5.68 -1.57 12.07
CA VAL A 79 -6.18 -1.88 13.41
C VAL A 79 -6.08 -3.39 13.60
N LYS A 80 -5.18 -3.81 14.48
CA LYS A 80 -4.97 -5.20 14.87
C LYS A 80 -6.03 -5.61 15.89
N PHE A 81 -6.69 -6.74 15.66
CA PHE A 81 -7.63 -7.33 16.61
C PHE A 81 -6.93 -8.45 17.37
N VAL A 82 -6.53 -8.17 18.61
CA VAL A 82 -5.86 -9.12 19.50
C VAL A 82 -6.91 -9.80 20.37
N GLU A 83 -7.03 -11.13 20.31
CA GLU A 83 -7.92 -11.87 21.19
C GLU A 83 -7.54 -11.62 22.66
N SER A 84 -8.49 -11.17 23.49
CA SER A 84 -8.21 -10.89 24.91
C SER A 84 -8.27 -12.14 25.79
N GLY A 85 -8.70 -13.29 25.24
CA GLY A 85 -9.01 -14.50 26.00
C GLY A 85 -10.33 -14.43 26.78
N GLU A 86 -11.02 -13.29 26.72
CA GLU A 86 -12.33 -13.08 27.32
C GLU A 86 -13.44 -13.25 26.29
N PHE A 87 -14.65 -13.51 26.78
CA PHE A 87 -15.87 -13.54 25.98
C PHE A 87 -16.77 -12.38 26.39
N ASN A 88 -17.51 -11.83 25.44
CA ASN A 88 -18.60 -10.91 25.72
C ASN A 88 -19.79 -11.68 26.31
N ASP A 89 -20.76 -10.97 26.88
CA ASP A 89 -21.95 -11.56 27.52
C ASP A 89 -22.79 -12.41 26.55
N ASP A 90 -22.66 -12.18 25.24
CA ASP A 90 -23.30 -12.94 24.17
C ASP A 90 -22.52 -14.20 23.73
N GLY A 91 -21.40 -14.50 24.39
CA GLY A 91 -20.53 -15.64 24.07
C GLY A 91 -19.58 -15.42 22.89
N THR A 92 -19.53 -14.23 22.29
CA THR A 92 -18.55 -13.89 21.25
C THR A 92 -17.18 -13.58 21.86
N LYS A 93 -16.10 -13.87 21.13
CA LYS A 93 -14.74 -13.51 21.59
C LYS A 93 -14.60 -11.99 21.69
N ARG A 94 -14.00 -11.52 22.79
CA ARG A 94 -13.60 -10.12 22.94
C ARG A 94 -12.22 -9.91 22.32
N TYR A 95 -12.08 -8.78 21.64
CA TYR A 95 -10.83 -8.36 21.02
C TYR A 95 -10.41 -7.00 21.56
N LYS A 96 -9.12 -6.88 21.88
CA LYS A 96 -8.46 -5.59 22.04
C LYS A 96 -8.06 -5.07 20.67
N LYS A 97 -8.36 -3.80 20.40
CA LYS A 97 -7.93 -3.11 19.18
C LYS A 97 -6.61 -2.39 19.44
N GLU A 98 -5.66 -2.55 18.54
CA GLU A 98 -4.38 -1.84 18.56
C GLU A 98 -4.18 -1.14 17.21
N SER A 99 -3.79 0.14 17.23
CA SER A 99 -3.45 0.89 16.02
C SER A 99 -2.02 0.60 15.62
N TRP A 100 -1.82 0.31 14.34
CA TRP A 100 -0.53 -0.02 13.75
C TRP A 100 -0.33 0.79 12.47
N ARG A 101 0.92 1.13 12.17
CA ARG A 101 1.28 1.83 10.94
C ARG A 101 2.68 1.46 10.48
N ILE A 102 2.95 1.74 9.21
CA ILE A 102 4.30 1.57 8.66
C ILE A 102 5.23 2.71 9.07
N GLY A 103 6.52 2.39 9.12
CA GLY A 103 7.62 3.33 9.22
C GLY A 103 7.70 4.22 8.00
N HIS A 104 8.24 5.40 8.24
CA HIS A 104 8.51 6.41 7.25
C HIS A 104 9.84 7.08 7.59
N SER A 105 10.37 7.88 6.67
CA SER A 105 11.61 8.61 6.94
C SER A 105 11.36 9.74 7.95
N VAL A 106 12.39 10.19 8.68
CA VAL A 106 12.23 11.29 9.65
C VAL A 106 11.81 12.61 8.97
N ALA A 107 12.16 12.78 7.69
CA ALA A 107 11.85 13.98 6.93
C ALA A 107 10.48 13.94 6.23
N ASP A 108 9.82 12.78 6.17
CA ASP A 108 8.59 12.59 5.40
C ASP A 108 7.72 11.53 6.08
N ASP A 109 6.47 11.87 6.39
CA ASP A 109 5.50 11.00 7.06
C ASP A 109 4.96 9.87 6.15
N TRP A 110 5.58 9.67 4.98
CA TRP A 110 5.21 8.69 3.97
C TRP A 110 6.37 7.74 3.63
N LYS A 111 6.02 6.50 3.29
CA LYS A 111 6.95 5.52 2.73
C LYS A 111 6.99 5.65 1.21
N LYS A 112 8.17 5.76 0.62
CA LYS A 112 8.34 5.77 -0.84
C LYS A 112 8.45 4.35 -1.39
N HIS A 113 7.68 4.03 -2.41
CA HIS A 113 7.80 2.80 -3.20
C HIS A 113 7.35 3.10 -4.62
N MET A 114 8.33 3.19 -5.54
CA MET A 114 8.13 3.68 -6.89
C MET A 114 7.41 2.65 -7.75
N LEU A 115 6.41 3.11 -8.52
CA LEU A 115 5.82 2.34 -9.61
C LEU A 115 6.45 2.79 -10.94
N SER A 116 6.64 1.85 -11.84
CA SER A 116 7.32 2.01 -13.14
C SER A 116 6.44 1.56 -14.30
N GLY A 117 6.96 1.64 -15.52
CA GLY A 117 6.22 1.18 -16.71
C GLY A 117 5.82 -0.29 -16.67
N ASP A 118 6.59 -1.13 -15.97
CA ASP A 118 6.35 -2.57 -15.86
C ASP A 118 5.19 -2.91 -14.91
N ASP A 119 4.71 -1.94 -14.13
CA ASP A 119 3.63 -2.12 -13.16
C ASP A 119 2.25 -1.71 -13.71
N ASP A 120 2.20 -1.26 -14.96
CA ASP A 120 0.98 -0.71 -15.57
C ASP A 120 -0.08 -1.78 -15.81
N GLY A 121 -1.26 -1.59 -15.22
CA GLY A 121 -2.35 -2.57 -15.18
C GLY A 121 -2.05 -3.80 -14.31
N CYS A 122 -0.84 -3.92 -13.76
CA CYS A 122 -0.40 -5.07 -12.99
C CYS A 122 -0.81 -4.99 -11.53
N LYS A 123 -0.60 -6.10 -10.83
CA LYS A 123 -0.85 -6.24 -9.40
C LYS A 123 0.37 -5.78 -8.61
N THR A 124 0.18 -4.82 -7.71
CA THR A 124 1.10 -4.54 -6.60
C THR A 124 0.50 -5.11 -5.33
N THR A 125 1.23 -5.97 -4.62
CA THR A 125 0.77 -6.60 -3.37
C THR A 125 1.52 -6.00 -2.19
N ILE A 126 0.76 -5.55 -1.19
CA ILE A 126 1.26 -5.10 0.10
C ILE A 126 1.10 -6.26 1.08
N TYR A 127 2.20 -6.90 1.47
CA TYR A 127 2.18 -7.98 2.44
C TYR A 127 2.32 -7.43 3.86
N ILE A 128 1.35 -7.73 4.72
CA ILE A 128 1.43 -7.42 6.15
C ILE A 128 2.05 -8.61 6.87
N ARG A 129 3.18 -8.39 7.54
CA ARG A 129 3.86 -9.35 8.42
C ARG A 129 3.82 -8.83 9.86
N ASP A 130 4.37 -9.60 10.79
CA ASP A 130 4.26 -9.30 12.23
C ASP A 130 4.92 -7.97 12.62
N ASP A 131 6.06 -7.62 12.00
CA ASP A 131 6.85 -6.41 12.29
C ASP A 131 7.32 -5.66 11.04
N GLU A 132 6.84 -6.07 9.86
CA GLU A 132 7.22 -5.50 8.56
C GLU A 132 6.03 -5.46 7.59
N VAL A 133 6.02 -4.44 6.74
CA VAL A 133 5.20 -4.41 5.52
C VAL A 133 6.10 -4.41 4.30
N GLU A 134 5.82 -5.29 3.36
CA GLU A 134 6.51 -5.42 2.08
C GLU A 134 5.60 -4.95 0.95
N PHE A 135 6.07 -3.99 0.16
CA PHE A 135 5.47 -3.58 -1.10
C PHE A 135 6.13 -4.38 -2.22
N SER A 136 5.34 -5.12 -2.99
CA SER A 136 5.82 -6.01 -4.04
C SER A 136 5.11 -5.72 -5.37
N SER A 137 5.86 -5.21 -6.33
CA SER A 137 5.41 -4.90 -7.69
C SER A 137 6.30 -5.64 -8.70
N PRO A 138 5.85 -5.84 -9.95
CA PRO A 138 6.70 -6.39 -11.02
C PRO A 138 8.07 -5.71 -11.13
N SER A 139 8.14 -4.39 -10.94
CA SER A 139 9.38 -3.61 -11.05
C SER A 139 10.31 -3.69 -9.85
N GLY A 140 9.85 -4.26 -8.73
CA GLY A 140 10.68 -4.44 -7.55
C GLY A 140 9.91 -4.49 -6.24
N THR A 141 10.67 -4.73 -5.17
CA THR A 141 10.13 -4.80 -3.82
C THR A 141 10.75 -3.73 -2.92
N SER A 142 10.03 -3.33 -1.88
CA SER A 142 10.59 -2.50 -0.81
C SER A 142 9.87 -2.79 0.50
N THR A 143 10.57 -2.65 1.62
CA THR A 143 9.96 -2.91 2.93
C THR A 143 9.94 -1.69 3.82
N SER A 144 9.10 -1.72 4.84
CA SER A 144 9.12 -0.78 5.96
C SER A 144 8.77 -1.51 7.25
N LYS A 145 9.33 -1.06 8.37
CA LYS A 145 8.93 -1.55 9.69
C LYS A 145 7.43 -1.33 9.89
N PHE A 146 6.78 -2.26 10.57
CA PHE A 146 5.38 -2.16 10.95
C PHE A 146 5.31 -2.20 12.46
N TYR A 147 4.75 -1.15 13.06
CA TYR A 147 4.76 -1.00 14.50
C TYR A 147 3.45 -0.44 15.00
N LYS A 148 3.16 -0.75 16.27
CA LYS A 148 2.05 -0.21 17.03
C LYS A 148 2.31 1.27 17.34
N GLU A 149 1.32 2.11 17.03
CA GLU A 149 1.32 3.55 17.37
C GLU A 149 0.95 3.80 18.84
#